data_AF-A0A382VXH0-F1
#
_entry.id   AF-A0A382VXH0-F1
#
_cell.length_a   1.000
_cell.length_b   1.000
_cell.length_c   1.000
_cell.angle_alpha   90.00
_cell.angle_beta   90.00
_cell.angle_gamma   90.00
#
_symmetry.space_group_name_H-M   'P 1'
#
loop_
_entity.id
_entity.type
_entity.pdbx_description
1 polymer ?
#
loop_
_entity_poly.entity_id
_entity_poly.type
_entity_poly.pdbx_seq_one_letter_code
_entity_poly.pdbx_strand_id
1 'polypeptide(L)'
;MSFELPLIDAGIEIQHIKNNTIVPMYKTNIECESSGIFKGNMVVSMRPLSISNTIKAIEISSKYPDVHGAPVHFSNPKDIGIKDIMLPDYGDPPQLINVDEIPVFWACGVTPQLIIEDLQLDFCITHKPGCMLITDKLNENFKV
;
A
#
# COMPACT_ATOMS: atom_id res chain seq x y z
N MET A 1 1.13 7.53 10.13
CA MET A 1 1.65 6.26 10.68
C MET A 1 2.08 5.39 9.52
N SER A 2 3.27 4.80 9.56
CA SER A 2 3.81 4.02 8.45
C SER A 2 4.46 2.74 8.98
N PHE A 3 4.28 1.62 8.26
CA PHE A 3 4.94 0.35 8.52
C PHE A 3 6.34 0.29 7.89
N GLU A 4 6.73 1.27 7.08
CA GLU A 4 8.01 1.26 6.38
C GLU A 4 9.19 1.41 7.34
N LEU A 5 9.05 2.20 8.40
CA LEU A 5 10.07 2.34 9.44
C LEU A 5 10.43 0.98 10.06
N PRO A 6 9.47 0.19 10.60
CA PRO A 6 9.73 -1.18 11.06
C PRO A 6 10.38 -2.10 10.02
N LEU A 7 10.06 -1.95 8.73
CA LEU A 7 10.70 -2.75 7.67
C LEU A 7 12.16 -2.33 7.45
N ILE A 8 12.42 -1.02 7.41
CA ILE A 8 13.78 -0.45 7.26
C ILE A 8 14.66 -0.85 8.46
N ASP A 9 14.12 -0.75 9.68
CA ASP A 9 14.82 -1.14 10.91
C ASP A 9 15.18 -2.64 10.92
N ALA A 10 14.38 -3.47 10.24
CA ALA A 10 14.65 -4.89 10.05
C ALA A 10 15.61 -5.19 8.87
N GLY A 11 16.20 -4.16 8.26
CA GLY A 11 17.14 -4.26 7.15
C GLY A 11 16.48 -4.54 5.80
N ILE A 12 15.19 -4.29 5.65
CA ILE A 12 14.49 -4.44 4.37
C ILE A 12 14.60 -3.13 3.60
N GLU A 13 15.30 -3.16 2.46
CA GLU A 13 15.39 -2.02 1.56
C GLU A 13 14.05 -1.75 0.86
N ILE A 14 13.58 -0.50 0.93
CA ILE A 14 12.33 -0.08 0.28
C ILE A 14 12.67 0.74 -0.97
N GLN A 15 12.41 0.16 -2.14
CA GLN A 15 12.85 0.68 -3.43
C GLN A 15 12.46 2.14 -3.69
N HIS A 16 11.19 2.51 -3.48
CA HIS A 16 10.74 3.88 -3.79
C HIS A 16 11.35 4.92 -2.83
N ILE A 17 11.62 4.56 -1.57
CA ILE A 17 12.33 5.42 -0.61
C ILE A 17 13.77 5.64 -1.08
N LYS A 18 14.49 4.55 -1.42
CA LYS A 18 15.87 4.62 -1.93
C LYS A 18 15.99 5.48 -3.18
N ASN A 19 14.99 5.43 -4.05
CA ASN A 19 15.00 6.15 -5.33
C ASN A 19 14.33 7.52 -5.26
N ASN A 20 13.83 7.94 -4.09
CA ASN A 20 13.09 9.19 -3.91
C ASN A 20 11.91 9.32 -4.89
N THR A 21 11.16 8.23 -5.08
CA THR A 21 9.96 8.18 -5.92
C THR A 21 8.72 7.91 -5.07
N ILE A 22 7.55 8.17 -5.63
CA ILE A 22 6.26 7.86 -5.01
C ILE A 22 5.97 6.36 -5.18
N VAL A 23 5.56 5.70 -4.10
CA VAL A 23 5.20 4.28 -4.12
C VAL A 23 4.15 3.99 -5.21
N PRO A 24 4.33 2.94 -6.03
CA PRO A 24 3.34 2.58 -7.04
C PRO A 24 2.08 2.04 -6.36
N MET A 25 0.92 2.50 -6.84
CA MET A 25 -0.39 2.14 -6.34
C MET A 25 -1.31 1.72 -7.48
N TYR A 26 -2.16 0.72 -7.24
CA TYR A 26 -2.98 0.08 -8.25
C TYR A 26 -4.41 -0.13 -7.77
N LYS A 27 -5.37 0.06 -8.67
CA LYS A 27 -6.76 -0.34 -8.51
C LYS A 27 -6.85 -1.85 -8.68
N THR A 28 -7.45 -2.52 -7.71
CA THR A 28 -7.63 -3.98 -7.77
C THR A 28 -9.05 -4.36 -8.22
N ASN A 29 -9.29 -5.65 -8.39
CA ASN A 29 -10.63 -6.24 -8.49
C ASN A 29 -11.17 -6.72 -7.12
N ILE A 30 -10.51 -6.38 -6.00
CA ILE A 30 -10.94 -6.74 -4.65
C ILE A 30 -11.96 -5.71 -4.19
N GLU A 31 -13.21 -6.12 -4.00
CA GLU A 31 -14.27 -5.23 -3.51
C GLU A 31 -14.07 -4.91 -2.03
N CYS A 32 -14.25 -3.64 -1.65
CA CYS A 32 -14.35 -3.25 -0.24
C CYS A 32 -15.74 -3.59 0.30
N GLU A 33 -15.82 -3.81 1.62
CA GLU A 33 -17.12 -3.86 2.30
C GLU A 33 -17.85 -2.53 2.12
N SER A 34 -19.07 -2.62 1.57
CA SER A 34 -19.88 -1.44 1.28
C SER A 34 -20.47 -0.83 2.54
N SER A 35 -20.53 0.50 2.60
CA SER A 35 -21.20 1.24 3.68
C SER A 35 -22.06 2.37 3.10
N GLY A 36 -23.38 2.17 3.08
CA GLY A 36 -24.31 3.14 2.48
C GLY A 36 -24.00 3.42 1.01
N ILE A 37 -23.69 4.68 0.70
CA ILE A 37 -23.30 5.11 -0.66
C ILE A 37 -21.83 4.76 -0.98
N PHE A 38 -20.99 4.48 0.02
CA PHE A 38 -19.57 4.18 -0.17
C PHE A 38 -19.38 2.74 -0.64
N LYS A 39 -19.03 2.59 -1.93
CA LYS A 39 -18.78 1.30 -2.59
C LYS A 39 -17.65 1.46 -3.60
N GLY A 40 -16.78 0.47 -3.70
CA GLY A 40 -15.69 0.46 -4.67
C GLY A 40 -14.65 -0.61 -4.37
N ASN A 41 -13.60 -0.63 -5.19
CA ASN A 41 -12.53 -1.61 -5.05
C ASN A 41 -11.36 -1.06 -4.24
N MET A 42 -10.65 -1.96 -3.58
CA MET A 42 -9.44 -1.65 -2.83
C MET A 42 -8.34 -1.14 -3.76
N VAL A 43 -7.66 -0.08 -3.33
CA VAL A 43 -6.38 0.35 -3.91
C VAL A 43 -5.26 -0.24 -3.06
N VAL A 44 -4.26 -0.82 -3.73
CA VAL A 44 -3.07 -1.38 -3.08
C VAL A 44 -1.82 -0.60 -3.46
N SER A 45 -0.87 -0.52 -2.52
CA SER A 45 0.50 -0.08 -2.80
C SER A 45 1.41 -1.30 -2.93
N MET A 46 2.37 -1.26 -3.85
CA MET A 46 3.25 -2.40 -4.14
C MET A 46 4.71 -2.08 -3.78
N ARG A 47 5.38 -3.07 -3.20
CA ARG A 47 6.84 -3.06 -2.99
C ARG A 47 7.42 -4.37 -3.53
N PRO A 48 8.44 -4.34 -4.41
CA PRO A 48 9.15 -5.54 -4.80
C PRO A 48 10.05 -5.99 -3.66
N LEU A 49 9.95 -7.25 -3.25
CA LEU A 49 10.72 -7.82 -2.15
C LEU A 49 11.21 -9.22 -2.51
N SER A 50 12.40 -9.60 -2.02
CA SER A 50 12.84 -10.99 -2.07
C SER A 50 11.89 -11.90 -1.28
N ILE A 51 11.91 -13.20 -1.53
CA ILE A 51 11.09 -14.17 -0.77
C ILE A 51 11.36 -14.06 0.74
N SER A 52 12.63 -13.98 1.14
CA SER A 52 13.02 -13.85 2.55
C SER A 52 12.51 -12.55 3.16
N ASN A 53 12.64 -11.43 2.44
CA ASN A 53 12.12 -10.15 2.91
C ASN A 53 10.60 -10.09 2.91
N THR A 54 9.92 -10.81 2.00
CA THR A 54 8.46 -10.94 2.00
C THR A 54 7.98 -11.61 3.27
N ILE A 55 8.59 -12.74 3.66
CA ILE A 55 8.24 -13.45 4.91
C ILE A 55 8.44 -12.54 6.13
N LYS A 56 9.58 -11.86 6.20
CA LYS A 56 9.86 -10.90 7.29
C LYS A 56 8.86 -9.74 7.29
N ALA A 57 8.57 -9.18 6.11
CA ALA A 57 7.64 -8.06 5.98
C ALA A 57 6.22 -8.47 6.42
N ILE A 58 5.77 -9.68 6.10
CA ILE A 58 4.51 -10.24 6.61
C ILE A 58 4.57 -10.31 8.15
N GLU A 59 5.59 -10.92 8.73
CA GLU A 59 5.71 -11.07 10.19
C GLU A 59 5.71 -9.70 10.91
N ILE A 60 6.43 -8.73 10.38
CA ILE A 60 6.56 -7.40 10.98
C ILE A 60 5.26 -6.61 10.82
N SER A 61 4.73 -6.51 9.61
CA SER A 61 3.55 -5.67 9.31
C SER A 61 2.26 -6.24 9.91
N SER A 62 2.17 -7.56 10.10
CA SER A 62 1.03 -8.22 10.75
C SER A 62 0.84 -7.80 12.22
N LYS A 63 1.89 -7.29 12.88
CA LYS A 63 1.82 -6.79 14.25
C LYS A 63 1.15 -5.41 14.36
N TYR A 64 0.82 -4.77 13.23
CA TYR A 64 0.22 -3.42 13.19
C TYR A 64 -1.12 -3.41 12.40
N PRO A 65 -2.15 -4.14 12.86
CA PRO A 65 -3.42 -4.28 12.14
C PRO A 65 -4.15 -2.96 11.92
N ASP A 66 -4.04 -2.01 12.86
CA ASP A 66 -4.73 -0.71 12.79
C ASP A 66 -4.02 0.33 11.91
N VAL A 67 -2.90 -0.03 11.28
CA VAL A 67 -2.14 0.87 10.39
C VAL A 67 -2.26 0.39 8.95
N HIS A 68 -1.39 -0.52 8.51
CA HIS A 68 -1.48 -1.15 7.18
C HIS A 68 -1.76 -2.65 7.26
N GLY A 69 -1.48 -3.28 8.41
CA GLY A 69 -1.60 -4.73 8.59
C GLY A 69 -0.69 -5.54 7.68
N ALA A 70 -0.99 -6.85 7.61
CA ALA A 70 -0.33 -7.77 6.70
C ALA A 70 -0.57 -7.39 5.22
N PRO A 71 0.30 -7.81 4.28
CA PRO A 71 0.00 -7.70 2.86
C PRO A 71 -1.33 -8.37 2.52
N VAL A 72 -2.08 -7.75 1.61
CA VAL A 72 -3.34 -8.31 1.09
C VAL A 72 -3.10 -9.32 -0.04
N HIS A 73 -1.96 -9.23 -0.72
CA HIS A 73 -1.57 -10.14 -1.80
C HIS A 73 -0.05 -10.12 -2.02
N PHE A 74 0.48 -11.16 -2.65
CA PHE A 74 1.85 -11.21 -3.14
C PHE A 74 1.97 -12.17 -4.33
N SER A 75 3.10 -12.11 -5.04
CA SER A 75 3.37 -12.94 -6.22
C SER A 75 2.60 -12.49 -7.48
N ASN A 76 1.55 -13.17 -7.92
CA ASN A 76 0.97 -12.92 -9.25
C ASN A 76 0.00 -11.72 -9.24
N PRO A 77 0.35 -10.56 -9.82
CA PRO A 77 -0.49 -9.34 -9.80
C PRO A 77 -1.85 -9.53 -10.48
N LYS A 78 -1.94 -10.45 -11.46
CA LYS A 78 -3.17 -10.65 -12.23
C LYS A 78 -4.32 -11.21 -11.40
N ASP A 79 -4.01 -11.92 -10.31
CA ASP A 79 -5.02 -12.50 -9.43
C ASP A 79 -5.85 -11.41 -8.72
N ILE A 80 -5.25 -10.22 -8.54
CA ILE A 80 -5.92 -9.03 -7.98
C ILE A 80 -6.25 -7.98 -9.06
N GLY A 81 -6.30 -8.38 -10.34
CA GLY A 81 -6.72 -7.53 -11.44
C GLY A 81 -5.65 -6.61 -12.03
N ILE A 82 -4.41 -6.67 -11.53
CA ILE A 82 -3.31 -5.82 -12.02
C ILE A 82 -2.66 -6.49 -13.25
N LYS A 83 -2.83 -5.86 -14.42
CA LYS A 83 -2.36 -6.41 -15.70
C LYS A 83 -0.85 -6.24 -15.91
N ASP A 84 -0.34 -5.07 -15.54
CA ASP A 84 1.06 -4.68 -15.68
C ASP A 84 1.49 -3.82 -14.50
N ILE A 85 2.47 -4.29 -13.75
CA ILE A 85 3.02 -3.57 -12.60
C ILE A 85 3.85 -2.34 -12.99
N MET A 86 4.30 -2.24 -14.23
CA MET A 86 5.04 -1.07 -14.70
C MET A 86 4.13 0.12 -15.02
N LEU A 87 2.81 -0.08 -14.98
CA LEU A 87 1.79 0.94 -15.26
C LEU A 87 0.90 1.15 -14.03
N PRO A 88 1.40 1.81 -12.97
CA PRO A 88 0.59 2.08 -11.79
C PRO A 88 -0.53 3.08 -12.12
N ASP A 89 -1.68 2.92 -11.44
CA ASP A 89 -2.77 3.90 -11.51
C ASP A 89 -2.40 5.22 -10.83
N TYR A 90 -1.53 5.14 -9.80
CA TYR A 90 -1.01 6.30 -9.07
C TYR A 90 0.44 6.07 -8.62
N GLY A 91 1.20 7.16 -8.49
CA GLY A 91 2.61 7.10 -8.10
C GLY A 91 3.53 6.80 -9.28
N ASP A 92 4.78 6.47 -8.97
CA ASP A 92 5.80 6.21 -10.00
C ASP A 92 5.96 4.70 -10.23
N PRO A 93 6.27 4.26 -11.47
CA PRO A 93 6.57 2.86 -11.73
C PRO A 93 7.70 2.31 -10.84
N PRO A 94 7.63 1.03 -10.42
CA PRO A 94 8.75 0.40 -9.74
C PRO A 94 9.96 0.33 -10.67
N GLN A 95 11.17 0.25 -10.12
CA GLN A 95 12.29 -0.22 -10.94
C GLN A 95 12.11 -1.71 -11.24
N LEU A 96 12.75 -2.19 -12.30
CA LEU A 96 12.71 -3.59 -12.72
C LEU A 96 12.91 -4.53 -11.53
N ILE A 97 11.94 -5.41 -11.34
CA ILE A 97 11.94 -6.44 -10.31
C ILE A 97 13.08 -7.42 -10.62
N ASN A 98 13.96 -7.65 -9.64
CA ASN A 98 15.04 -8.62 -9.79
C ASN A 98 14.46 -10.05 -9.92
N VAL A 99 15.22 -10.98 -10.50
CA VAL A 99 14.77 -12.38 -10.69
C VAL A 99 14.27 -13.03 -9.38
N ASP A 100 14.85 -12.63 -8.24
CA ASP A 100 14.54 -13.19 -6.93
C ASP A 100 13.50 -12.37 -6.14
N GLU A 101 12.95 -11.32 -6.73
CA GLU A 101 11.95 -10.45 -6.12
C GLU A 101 10.54 -10.76 -6.64
N ILE A 102 9.56 -10.59 -5.76
CA ILE A 102 8.14 -10.69 -6.06
C ILE A 102 7.44 -9.39 -5.66
N PRO A 103 6.37 -8.99 -6.36
CA PRO A 103 5.58 -7.86 -5.93
C PRO A 103 4.75 -8.25 -4.71
N VAL A 104 4.76 -7.39 -3.69
CA VAL A 104 3.99 -7.56 -2.45
C VAL A 104 3.09 -6.35 -2.26
N PHE A 105 1.81 -6.59 -1.98
CA PHE A 105 0.75 -5.59 -2.05
C PHE A 105 0.12 -5.36 -0.67
N TRP A 106 0.03 -4.10 -0.24
CA TRP A 106 -0.67 -3.69 0.99
C TRP A 106 -1.84 -2.78 0.65
N ALA A 107 -2.92 -2.86 1.42
CA ALA A 107 -4.02 -1.90 1.34
C ALA A 107 -3.49 -0.46 1.51
N CYS A 108 -4.00 0.45 0.68
CA CYS A 108 -3.55 1.83 0.62
C CYS A 108 -4.65 2.81 1.04
N GLY A 109 -4.26 3.85 1.79
CA GLY A 109 -5.14 4.94 2.21
C GLY A 109 -5.66 5.83 1.08
N VAL A 110 -5.29 5.57 -0.17
CA VAL A 110 -5.86 6.21 -1.37
C VAL A 110 -7.20 5.59 -1.77
N THR A 111 -7.54 4.38 -1.28
CA THR A 111 -8.85 3.74 -1.51
C THR A 111 -10.04 4.68 -1.29
N PRO A 112 -10.17 5.39 -0.15
CA PRO A 112 -11.27 6.34 0.04
C PRO A 112 -11.27 7.50 -0.95
N GLN A 113 -10.10 7.99 -1.40
CA GLN A 113 -10.02 9.08 -2.38
C GLN A 113 -10.65 8.66 -3.71
N LEU A 114 -10.36 7.44 -4.17
CA LEU A 114 -10.96 6.88 -5.37
C LEU A 114 -12.47 6.73 -5.25
N ILE A 115 -12.94 6.15 -4.14
CA ILE A 115 -14.38 5.98 -3.90
C ILE A 115 -15.08 7.35 -3.88
N ILE A 116 -14.47 8.37 -3.29
CA ILE A 116 -15.02 9.73 -3.26
C ILE A 116 -15.06 10.37 -4.65
N GLU A 117 -14.01 10.18 -5.47
CA GLU A 117 -13.98 10.67 -6.86
C GLU A 117 -15.15 10.10 -7.68
N ASP A 118 -15.48 8.83 -7.49
CA ASP A 118 -16.58 8.16 -8.20
C ASP A 118 -17.97 8.60 -7.70
N LEU A 119 -18.11 8.99 -6.43
CA LEU A 119 -19.39 9.33 -5.81
C LEU A 119 -19.88 10.74 -6.08
N GLN A 120 -19.06 11.60 -6.71
CA GLN A 120 -19.41 12.99 -7.02
C GLN A 120 -20.06 13.73 -5.82
N LEU A 121 -19.46 13.61 -4.64
CA LEU A 121 -19.98 14.25 -3.42
C LEU A 121 -20.01 15.77 -3.60
N ASP A 122 -21.05 16.40 -3.04
CA ASP A 122 -21.16 17.87 -3.02
C ASP A 122 -19.96 18.55 -2.34
N PHE A 123 -19.35 17.87 -1.35
CA PHE A 123 -18.22 18.39 -0.59
C PHE A 123 -17.38 17.28 0.06
N CYS A 124 -16.06 17.39 -0.01
CA CYS A 124 -15.12 16.54 0.72
C CYS A 124 -13.80 17.29 0.99
N ILE A 125 -13.17 17.04 2.14
CA ILE A 125 -11.80 17.51 2.45
C ILE A 125 -10.91 16.28 2.64
N THR A 126 -9.77 16.27 1.96
CA THR A 126 -8.73 15.24 2.09
C THR A 126 -7.35 15.88 2.26
N HIS A 127 -6.35 15.08 2.60
CA HIS A 127 -4.96 15.52 2.56
C HIS A 127 -4.44 15.42 1.13
N LYS A 128 -3.51 16.32 0.76
CA LYS A 128 -2.75 16.17 -0.49
C LYS A 128 -1.85 14.91 -0.39
N PRO A 129 -1.76 14.06 -1.42
CA PRO A 129 -0.80 12.94 -1.43
C PRO A 129 0.61 13.38 -1.06
N GLY A 130 1.26 12.65 -0.15
CA GLY A 130 2.58 13.01 0.41
C GLY A 130 2.58 14.08 1.50
N CYS A 131 1.42 14.67 1.83
CA CYS A 131 1.25 15.68 2.89
C CYS A 131 0.34 15.14 4.00
N MET A 132 0.73 14.05 4.65
CA MET A 132 -0.05 13.41 5.71
C MET A 132 -0.04 14.21 7.03
N LEU A 133 -1.05 14.00 7.87
CA LEU A 133 -1.09 14.53 9.23
C LEU A 133 -0.04 13.83 10.12
N ILE A 134 0.86 14.61 10.71
CA ILE A 134 1.80 14.13 11.74
C ILE A 134 1.12 14.23 13.11
N THR A 135 1.25 13.19 13.92
CA THR A 135 0.63 13.10 15.26
C THR A 135 1.69 12.76 16.30
N ASP A 136 1.37 12.95 17.59
CA ASP A 136 2.25 12.56 18.71
C ASP A 136 2.21 11.05 19.02
N LYS A 137 1.47 10.25 18.26
CA LYS A 137 1.38 8.79 18.45
C LYS A 137 2.57 8.10 17.79
N LEU A 138 3.33 7.35 18.59
CA LEU A 138 4.41 6.48 18.12
C LEU A 138 3.84 5.21 17.46
N ASN A 139 4.55 4.67 16.46
CA ASN A 139 4.18 3.40 15.81
C ASN A 139 4.05 2.25 16.81
N GLU A 140 4.92 2.18 17.83
CA GLU A 140 4.88 1.16 18.88
C GLU A 140 3.55 1.14 19.66
N ASN A 141 2.81 2.24 19.68
CA ASN A 141 1.50 2.31 20.34
C ASN A 141 0.41 1.49 19.62
N PHE A 142 0.66 1.05 18.39
CA PHE A 142 -0.28 0.30 17.55
C PHE A 142 0.13 -1.16 17.34
N LYS A 143 1.19 -1.59 18.03
CA LYS A 143 1.71 -2.95 17.96
C LYS A 143 0.88 -3.86 18.85
N VAL A 144 0.44 -5.01 18.31
CA VAL A 144 -0.29 -6.06 19.03
C VAL A 144 0.62 -7.26 19.30
#